data_AF-A0A7V0M117-F1
#
_entry.id   AF-A0A7V0M117-F1
#
_cell.length_a   1.000
_cell.length_b   1.000
_cell.length_c   1.000
_cell.angle_alpha   90.00
_cell.angle_beta   90.00
_cell.angle_gamma   90.00
#
_symmetry.space_group_name_H-M   'P 1'
#
loop_
_entity.id
_entity.type
_entity.pdbx_description
1 polymer ?
#
loop_
_entity_poly.entity_id
_entity_poly.type
_entity_poly.pdbx_seq_one_letter_code
_entity_poly.pdbx_strand_id
1 'polypeptide(L)'
;MLTKNKKTFKAIVRILFLWLILAALMTPSVFAQPTGVEESRFRLARQFEQLGQYRQAADLYKKLYTGYPKNLTYFEGFRRNLLRLKKYPELAVIIQDRLRTRPADIGLETQLGDVYFKMGDEVRAYRVWSGILRKHPGQTAVYRVVASVMLQNRLFDRAIAVYLRGRKASNKPAQFALELAQLYMFRQTYPAAVDEYLRFLRQKPYQLFFVRNQIARLPLNENSYPAVEKEIRKWVKKYPKDYTLRKLLAGFYQSFGNYESALNEILALKGSSARKGVKKGFPAADLYQFALDTYREKEYKISEKAFRKLLEGFPDFSQKDRVTYYLA
;
A
#
# COMPACT_ATOMS: atom_id res chain seq x y z
N MET A 1 69.85 14.44 -52.34
CA MET A 1 68.38 14.42 -52.54
C MET A 1 67.67 13.14 -52.04
N LEU A 2 68.35 12.09 -51.58
CA LEU A 2 67.72 10.77 -51.29
C LEU A 2 67.17 10.56 -49.87
N THR A 3 67.46 11.43 -48.90
CA THR A 3 67.08 11.25 -47.48
C THR A 3 65.69 11.77 -47.13
N LYS A 4 65.15 12.74 -47.88
CA LYS A 4 63.80 13.30 -47.65
C LYS A 4 62.69 12.29 -47.98
N ASN A 5 62.94 11.38 -48.93
CA ASN A 5 61.97 10.42 -49.44
C ASN A 5 61.71 9.21 -48.51
N LYS A 6 62.67 8.84 -47.66
CA LYS A 6 62.50 7.75 -46.67
C LYS A 6 61.64 8.15 -45.47
N LYS A 7 61.68 9.43 -45.06
CA LYS A 7 60.83 9.94 -43.97
C LYS A 7 59.37 10.05 -44.39
N THR A 8 59.10 10.54 -45.60
CA THR A 8 57.76 10.61 -46.17
C THR A 8 57.16 9.21 -46.37
N PHE A 9 57.93 8.25 -46.88
CA PHE A 9 57.48 6.87 -47.02
C PHE A 9 57.12 6.21 -45.68
N LYS A 10 57.95 6.36 -44.64
CA LYS A 10 57.64 5.84 -43.29
C LYS A 10 56.42 6.52 -42.66
N ALA A 11 56.19 7.81 -42.94
CA ALA A 11 55.01 8.52 -42.47
C ALA A 11 53.72 8.00 -43.15
N ILE A 12 53.77 7.78 -44.46
CA ILE A 12 52.63 7.22 -45.22
C ILE A 12 52.29 5.81 -44.75
N VAL A 13 53.30 4.95 -44.53
CA VAL A 13 53.08 3.59 -44.00
C VAL A 13 52.46 3.62 -42.60
N ARG A 14 52.90 4.55 -41.72
CA ARG A 14 52.29 4.71 -40.38
C ARG A 14 50.84 5.20 -40.44
N ILE A 15 50.54 6.12 -41.35
CA ILE A 15 49.18 6.62 -41.56
C ILE A 15 48.29 5.48 -42.08
N LEU A 16 48.75 4.73 -43.08
CA LEU A 16 48.02 3.58 -43.60
C LEU A 16 47.78 2.51 -42.52
N PHE A 17 48.78 2.25 -41.67
CA PHE A 17 48.65 1.30 -40.56
C PHE A 17 47.66 1.79 -39.49
N LEU A 18 47.64 3.09 -39.20
CA LEU A 18 46.66 3.72 -38.30
C LEU A 18 45.23 3.63 -38.87
N TRP A 19 45.05 3.85 -40.18
CA TRP A 19 43.76 3.67 -40.84
C TRP A 19 43.29 2.21 -40.84
N LEU A 20 44.22 1.25 -40.95
CA LEU A 20 43.92 -0.18 -40.88
C LEU A 20 43.50 -0.62 -39.47
N ILE A 21 44.12 -0.05 -38.43
CA ILE A 21 43.72 -0.25 -37.02
C ILE A 21 42.36 0.44 -36.74
N LEU A 22 42.13 1.64 -37.30
CA LEU A 22 40.86 2.36 -37.15
C LEU A 22 39.70 1.59 -37.83
N ALA A 23 39.95 1.00 -38.99
CA ALA A 23 39.00 0.13 -39.70
C ALA A 23 38.75 -1.20 -38.95
N ALA A 24 39.76 -1.75 -38.28
CA ALA A 24 39.61 -2.94 -37.43
C ALA A 24 38.86 -2.66 -36.11
N LEU A 25 38.88 -1.42 -35.62
CA LEU A 25 38.08 -0.95 -34.49
C LEU A 25 36.64 -0.57 -34.89
N MET A 26 36.40 -0.34 -36.18
CA MET A 26 35.06 -0.28 -36.77
C MET A 26 34.60 -1.68 -37.21
N THR A 27 34.68 -2.68 -36.32
CA THR A 27 33.73 -3.78 -36.46
C THR A 27 32.35 -3.16 -36.39
N PRO A 28 31.44 -3.37 -37.36
CA PRO A 28 30.05 -3.04 -37.11
C PRO A 28 29.68 -3.82 -35.86
N SER A 29 29.50 -3.11 -34.75
CA SER A 29 28.75 -3.62 -33.63
C SER A 29 27.39 -3.92 -34.23
N VAL A 30 27.19 -5.18 -34.64
CA VAL A 30 25.90 -5.71 -35.07
C VAL A 30 25.04 -5.68 -33.82
N PHE A 31 24.51 -4.51 -33.52
CA PHE A 31 23.28 -4.40 -32.77
C PHE A 31 22.27 -5.18 -33.63
N ALA A 32 22.03 -6.43 -33.26
CA ALA A 32 21.10 -7.30 -33.95
C ALA A 32 19.71 -6.65 -33.91
N GLN A 33 19.40 -5.86 -34.93
CA GLN A 33 18.06 -5.37 -35.17
C GLN A 33 17.19 -6.61 -35.49
N PRO A 34 15.97 -6.71 -34.94
CA PRO A 34 15.09 -7.82 -35.26
C PRO A 34 14.92 -7.90 -36.78
N THR A 35 15.25 -9.04 -37.39
CA THR A 35 15.00 -9.19 -38.83
C THR A 35 13.49 -9.25 -39.07
N GLY A 36 13.05 -9.07 -40.33
CA GLY A 36 11.62 -9.14 -40.67
C GLY A 36 10.96 -10.47 -40.26
N VAL A 37 11.75 -11.55 -40.12
CA VAL A 37 11.28 -12.87 -39.69
C VAL A 37 10.88 -12.87 -38.21
N GLU A 38 11.63 -12.21 -37.34
CA GLU A 38 11.40 -12.11 -35.90
C GLU A 38 10.17 -11.28 -35.61
N GLU A 39 10.03 -10.15 -36.30
CA GLU A 39 8.86 -9.31 -36.18
C GLU A 39 7.60 -10.06 -36.67
N SER A 40 7.72 -10.83 -37.76
CA SER A 40 6.64 -11.72 -38.22
C SER A 40 6.27 -12.79 -37.17
N ARG A 41 7.28 -13.47 -36.60
CA ARG A 41 7.10 -14.46 -35.51
C ARG A 41 6.48 -13.83 -34.27
N PHE A 42 6.86 -12.60 -33.93
CA PHE A 42 6.32 -11.88 -32.78
C PHE A 42 4.85 -11.48 -33.00
N ARG A 43 4.50 -10.99 -34.19
CA ARG A 43 3.09 -10.74 -34.56
C ARG A 43 2.27 -12.02 -34.48
N LEU A 44 2.77 -13.13 -35.02
CA LEU A 44 2.09 -14.43 -34.96
C LEU A 44 1.93 -14.93 -33.51
N ALA A 45 2.96 -14.78 -32.67
CA ALA A 45 2.88 -15.12 -31.25
C ALA A 45 1.77 -14.33 -30.54
N ARG A 46 1.67 -13.03 -30.81
CA ARG A 46 0.58 -12.18 -30.27
C ARG A 46 -0.80 -12.60 -30.78
N GLN A 47 -0.93 -12.99 -32.04
CA GLN A 47 -2.20 -13.52 -32.57
C GLN A 47 -2.61 -14.80 -31.86
N PHE A 48 -1.67 -15.74 -31.65
CA PHE A 48 -1.95 -16.94 -30.87
C PHE A 48 -2.37 -16.63 -29.43
N GLU A 49 -1.76 -15.63 -28.78
CA GLU A 49 -2.21 -15.18 -27.46
C GLU A 49 -3.64 -14.65 -27.46
N GLN A 50 -4.00 -13.83 -28.45
CA GLN A 50 -5.34 -13.26 -28.61
C GLN A 50 -6.40 -14.34 -28.82
N LEU A 51 -6.03 -15.41 -29.53
CA LEU A 51 -6.88 -16.58 -29.78
C LEU A 51 -6.90 -17.57 -28.60
N GLY A 52 -6.20 -17.28 -27.49
CA GLY A 52 -6.09 -18.19 -26.34
C GLY A 52 -5.21 -19.43 -26.58
N GLN A 53 -4.51 -19.48 -27.71
CA GLN A 53 -3.60 -20.56 -28.11
C GLN A 53 -2.24 -20.41 -27.43
N TYR A 54 -2.23 -20.45 -26.11
CA TYR A 54 -1.05 -20.13 -25.28
C TYR A 54 0.14 -21.06 -25.51
N ARG A 55 -0.09 -22.32 -25.91
CA ARG A 55 0.98 -23.28 -26.19
C ARG A 55 1.77 -22.87 -27.43
N GLN A 56 1.09 -22.59 -28.55
CA GLN A 56 1.71 -22.12 -29.79
C GLN A 56 2.40 -20.78 -29.57
N ALA A 57 1.76 -19.86 -28.84
CA ALA A 57 2.37 -18.59 -28.46
C ALA A 57 3.67 -18.79 -27.66
N ALA A 58 3.66 -19.66 -26.65
CA ALA A 58 4.84 -19.96 -25.84
C ALA A 58 6.01 -20.50 -26.68
N ASP A 59 5.74 -21.39 -27.63
CA ASP A 59 6.79 -21.96 -28.49
C ASP A 59 7.44 -20.90 -29.40
N LEU A 60 6.65 -19.96 -29.93
CA LEU A 60 7.19 -18.83 -30.71
C LEU A 60 7.96 -17.86 -29.82
N TYR A 61 7.42 -17.49 -28.66
CA TYR A 61 8.12 -16.63 -27.71
C TYR A 61 9.40 -17.24 -27.18
N LYS A 62 9.46 -18.56 -26.99
CA LYS A 62 10.68 -19.28 -26.62
C LYS A 62 11.76 -19.08 -27.67
N LYS A 63 11.44 -19.32 -28.96
CA LYS A 63 12.38 -19.11 -30.07
C LYS A 63 12.90 -17.67 -30.13
N LEU A 64 11.99 -16.70 -29.98
CA LEU A 64 12.31 -15.27 -29.96
C LEU A 64 13.21 -14.91 -28.77
N TYR A 65 12.87 -15.38 -27.57
CA TYR A 65 13.63 -15.12 -26.35
C TYR A 65 15.02 -15.77 -26.38
N THR A 66 15.14 -17.00 -26.86
CA THR A 66 16.43 -17.69 -27.01
C THR A 66 17.37 -16.94 -27.96
N GLY A 67 16.86 -16.40 -29.08
CA GLY A 67 17.66 -15.61 -30.02
C GLY A 67 18.03 -14.21 -29.48
N TYR A 68 17.15 -13.60 -28.70
CA TYR A 68 17.28 -12.22 -28.22
C TYR A 68 17.00 -12.12 -26.72
N PRO A 69 17.85 -12.73 -25.85
CA PRO A 69 17.57 -12.87 -24.41
C PRO A 69 17.52 -11.55 -23.64
N LYS A 70 18.04 -10.46 -24.23
CA LYS A 70 17.96 -9.11 -23.66
C LYS A 70 16.60 -8.43 -23.93
N ASN A 71 15.87 -8.82 -24.98
CA ASN A 71 14.60 -8.22 -25.36
C ASN A 71 13.52 -8.48 -24.30
N LEU A 72 13.07 -7.43 -23.62
CA LEU A 72 12.08 -7.52 -22.55
C LEU A 72 10.71 -7.97 -23.07
N THR A 73 10.31 -7.53 -24.26
CA THR A 73 9.01 -7.86 -24.84
C THR A 73 8.86 -9.35 -25.07
N TYR A 74 9.91 -10.00 -25.60
CA TYR A 74 9.90 -11.45 -25.84
C TYR A 74 9.94 -12.25 -24.54
N PHE A 75 10.74 -11.80 -23.56
CA PHE A 75 10.74 -12.36 -22.22
C PHE A 75 9.35 -12.31 -21.57
N GLU A 76 8.70 -11.14 -21.58
CA GLU A 76 7.38 -10.94 -20.98
C GLU A 76 6.30 -11.76 -21.69
N GLY A 77 6.37 -11.86 -23.02
CA GLY A 77 5.54 -12.76 -23.81
C GLY A 77 5.70 -14.21 -23.37
N PHE A 78 6.94 -14.69 -23.29
CA PHE A 78 7.19 -16.08 -22.89
C PHE A 78 6.72 -16.35 -21.46
N ARG A 79 7.12 -15.48 -20.51
CA ARG A 79 6.76 -15.52 -19.09
C ARG A 79 5.26 -15.62 -18.87
N ARG A 80 4.49 -14.74 -19.51
CA ARG A 80 3.02 -14.71 -19.38
C ARG A 80 2.36 -15.98 -19.92
N ASN A 81 2.82 -16.51 -21.05
CA ASN A 81 2.25 -17.74 -21.62
C ASN A 81 2.58 -18.97 -20.78
N LEU A 82 3.81 -19.08 -20.26
CA LEU A 82 4.16 -20.15 -19.32
C LEU A 82 3.31 -20.09 -18.06
N LEU A 83 3.02 -18.88 -17.54
CA LEU A 83 2.14 -18.69 -16.40
C LEU A 83 0.71 -19.16 -16.70
N ARG A 84 0.14 -18.81 -17.87
CA ARG A 84 -1.19 -19.26 -18.32
C ARG A 84 -1.27 -20.77 -18.46
N LEU A 85 -0.22 -21.39 -18.98
CA LEU A 85 -0.09 -22.84 -19.13
C LEU A 85 0.26 -23.56 -17.82
N LYS A 86 0.46 -22.83 -16.71
CA LYS A 86 0.92 -23.38 -15.42
C LYS A 86 2.23 -24.16 -15.50
N LYS A 87 3.09 -23.84 -16.48
CA LYS A 87 4.42 -24.42 -16.65
C LYS A 87 5.43 -23.80 -15.68
N TYR A 88 5.16 -23.93 -14.39
CA TYR A 88 5.94 -23.28 -13.34
C TYR A 88 7.43 -23.66 -13.30
N PRO A 89 7.83 -24.93 -13.53
CA PRO A 89 9.26 -25.29 -13.58
C PRO A 89 10.02 -24.55 -14.69
N GLU A 90 9.49 -24.52 -15.91
CA GLU A 90 10.11 -23.81 -17.05
C GLU A 90 10.11 -22.29 -16.79
N LEU A 91 9.04 -21.76 -16.19
CA LEU A 91 8.92 -20.37 -15.80
C LEU A 91 9.99 -19.96 -14.77
N ALA A 92 10.25 -20.78 -13.76
CA ALA A 92 11.26 -20.52 -12.75
C ALA A 92 12.66 -20.40 -13.37
N VAL A 93 13.00 -21.29 -14.31
CA VAL A 93 14.30 -21.29 -15.00
C VAL A 93 14.50 -19.98 -15.77
N ILE A 94 13.54 -19.57 -16.59
CA ILE A 94 13.70 -18.34 -17.40
C ILE A 94 13.76 -17.08 -16.53
N ILE A 95 13.05 -17.07 -15.40
CA ILE A 95 13.09 -15.97 -14.44
C ILE A 95 14.48 -15.90 -13.78
N GLN A 96 15.04 -17.05 -13.38
CA GLN A 96 16.39 -17.12 -12.81
C GLN A 96 17.45 -16.66 -13.81
N ASP A 97 17.37 -17.09 -15.08
CA ASP A 97 18.30 -16.67 -16.12
C ASP A 97 18.23 -15.16 -16.37
N ARG A 98 17.02 -14.60 -16.37
CA ARG A 98 16.84 -13.15 -16.46
C ARG A 98 17.45 -12.42 -15.26
N LEU A 99 17.25 -12.92 -14.04
CA LEU A 99 17.82 -12.36 -12.81
C LEU A 99 19.35 -12.43 -12.75
N ARG A 100 20.00 -13.40 -13.43
CA ARG A 100 21.47 -13.44 -13.55
C ARG A 100 22.01 -12.22 -14.32
N THR A 101 21.28 -11.75 -15.32
CA THR A 101 21.68 -10.58 -16.13
C THR A 101 21.19 -9.25 -15.59
N ARG A 102 20.14 -9.27 -14.76
CA ARG A 102 19.58 -8.09 -14.07
C ARG A 102 19.44 -8.39 -12.58
N PRO A 103 20.56 -8.46 -11.85
CA PRO A 103 20.51 -8.68 -10.40
C PRO A 103 19.77 -7.49 -9.76
N ALA A 104 18.90 -7.77 -8.79
CA ALA A 104 18.08 -6.80 -8.04
C ALA A 104 16.79 -6.26 -8.72
N ASP A 105 16.22 -6.98 -9.70
CA ASP A 105 14.81 -6.77 -10.07
C ASP A 105 13.88 -7.37 -9.00
N ILE A 106 13.46 -6.54 -8.04
CA ILE A 106 12.61 -6.95 -6.90
C ILE A 106 11.28 -7.53 -7.37
N GLY A 107 10.69 -6.97 -8.43
CA GLY A 107 9.42 -7.45 -8.96
C GLY A 107 9.56 -8.88 -9.48
N LEU A 108 10.62 -9.12 -10.24
CA LEU A 108 10.93 -10.43 -10.81
C LEU A 108 11.40 -11.44 -9.75
N GLU A 109 12.19 -11.03 -8.76
CA GLU A 109 12.58 -11.86 -7.60
C GLU A 109 11.34 -12.25 -6.78
N THR A 110 10.40 -11.33 -6.57
CA THR A 110 9.14 -11.62 -5.85
C THR A 110 8.28 -12.62 -6.63
N GLN A 111 8.19 -12.47 -7.94
CA GLN A 111 7.49 -13.43 -8.81
C GLN A 111 8.16 -14.79 -8.84
N LEU A 112 9.50 -14.88 -8.77
CA LEU A 112 10.17 -16.17 -8.63
C LEU A 112 9.70 -16.91 -7.37
N GLY A 113 9.56 -16.19 -6.25
CA GLY A 113 8.96 -16.74 -5.03
C GLY A 113 7.52 -17.21 -5.24
N ASP A 114 6.69 -16.45 -5.97
CA ASP A 114 5.32 -16.86 -6.34
C ASP A 114 5.30 -18.15 -7.15
N VAL A 115 6.19 -18.26 -8.14
CA VAL A 115 6.31 -19.45 -8.98
C VAL A 115 6.70 -20.67 -8.15
N TYR A 116 7.65 -20.55 -7.22
CA TYR A 116 7.97 -21.64 -6.30
C TYR A 116 6.78 -22.01 -5.41
N PHE A 117 6.02 -21.03 -4.91
CA PHE A 117 4.84 -21.29 -4.11
C PHE A 117 3.79 -22.07 -4.92
N LYS A 118 3.52 -21.67 -6.17
CA LYS A 118 2.58 -22.38 -7.06
C LYS A 118 3.06 -23.77 -7.48
N MET A 119 4.35 -24.07 -7.34
CA MET A 119 4.91 -25.43 -7.49
C MET A 119 4.72 -26.31 -6.24
N GLY A 120 4.21 -25.77 -5.14
CA GLY A 120 4.17 -26.43 -3.84
C GLY A 120 5.48 -26.35 -3.06
N ASP A 121 6.50 -25.65 -3.57
CA ASP A 121 7.78 -25.45 -2.88
C ASP A 121 7.74 -24.17 -2.05
N GLU A 122 6.98 -24.24 -0.96
CA GLU A 122 6.82 -23.12 -0.03
C GLU A 122 8.15 -22.71 0.62
N VAL A 123 9.04 -23.68 0.85
CA VAL A 123 10.34 -23.44 1.49
C VAL A 123 11.19 -22.49 0.63
N ARG A 124 11.30 -22.75 -0.68
CA ARG A 124 12.01 -21.84 -1.59
C ARG A 124 11.27 -20.53 -1.76
N ALA A 125 9.94 -20.53 -1.86
CA ALA A 125 9.15 -19.31 -1.97
C ALA A 125 9.43 -18.33 -0.82
N TYR A 126 9.30 -18.82 0.42
CA TYR A 126 9.53 -18.01 1.62
C TYR A 126 10.99 -17.60 1.79
N ARG A 127 11.95 -18.43 1.35
CA ARG A 127 13.37 -18.07 1.34
C ARG A 127 13.63 -16.88 0.42
N VAL A 128 13.06 -16.89 -0.79
CA VAL A 128 13.19 -15.80 -1.76
C VAL A 128 12.57 -14.52 -1.20
N TRP A 129 11.29 -14.54 -0.79
CA TRP A 129 10.61 -13.36 -0.24
C TRP A 129 11.30 -12.80 1.01
N SER A 130 11.74 -13.67 1.93
CA SER A 130 12.47 -13.24 3.12
C SER A 130 13.84 -12.65 2.79
N GLY A 131 14.50 -13.16 1.74
CA GLY A 131 15.75 -12.63 1.21
C GLY A 131 15.60 -11.20 0.71
N ILE A 132 14.55 -10.94 -0.09
CA ILE A 132 14.20 -9.59 -0.57
C ILE A 132 14.05 -8.63 0.63
N LEU A 133 13.22 -9.01 1.61
CA LEU A 133 12.96 -8.15 2.78
C LEU A 133 14.20 -7.92 3.66
N ARG A 134 15.18 -8.85 3.68
CA ARG A 134 16.46 -8.65 4.40
C ARG A 134 17.37 -7.66 3.69
N LYS A 135 17.40 -7.67 2.35
CA LYS A 135 18.20 -6.74 1.54
C LYS A 135 17.66 -5.30 1.58
N HIS A 136 16.36 -5.14 1.84
CA HIS A 136 15.67 -3.84 1.79
C HIS A 136 14.91 -3.53 3.10
N PRO A 137 15.59 -3.45 4.25
CA PRO A 137 14.93 -3.21 5.53
C PRO A 137 14.20 -1.87 5.54
N GLY A 138 12.95 -1.87 6.00
CA GLY A 138 12.14 -0.65 6.16
C GLY A 138 11.67 0.04 4.87
N GLN A 139 12.02 -0.46 3.67
CA GLN A 139 11.60 0.15 2.40
C GLN A 139 10.14 -0.15 2.07
N THR A 140 9.25 0.81 2.33
CA THR A 140 7.80 0.66 2.21
C THR A 140 7.32 -0.01 0.91
N ALA A 141 7.87 0.40 -0.24
CA ALA A 141 7.48 -0.14 -1.54
C ALA A 141 7.80 -1.65 -1.64
N VAL A 142 8.95 -2.08 -1.14
CA VAL A 142 9.39 -3.48 -1.22
C VAL A 142 8.48 -4.39 -0.39
N TYR A 143 8.13 -3.98 0.81
CA TYR A 143 7.20 -4.75 1.66
C TYR A 143 5.81 -4.88 1.03
N ARG A 144 5.31 -3.84 0.34
CA ARG A 144 4.05 -3.92 -0.42
C ARG A 144 4.13 -4.87 -1.61
N VAL A 145 5.24 -4.87 -2.34
CA VAL A 145 5.46 -5.79 -3.47
C VAL A 145 5.49 -7.24 -2.98
N VAL A 146 6.20 -7.54 -1.89
CA VAL A 146 6.22 -8.90 -1.34
C VAL A 146 4.85 -9.31 -0.78
N ALA A 147 4.20 -8.43 -0.01
CA ALA A 147 2.89 -8.71 0.54
C ALA A 147 1.82 -8.88 -0.54
N SER A 148 1.88 -8.15 -1.67
CA SER A 148 0.87 -8.24 -2.72
C SER A 148 0.78 -9.65 -3.32
N VAL A 149 1.91 -10.33 -3.49
CA VAL A 149 1.95 -11.73 -3.95
C VAL A 149 1.34 -12.67 -2.90
N MET A 150 1.60 -12.43 -1.62
CA MET A 150 0.95 -13.21 -0.55
C MET A 150 -0.57 -13.01 -0.57
N LEU A 151 -1.04 -11.77 -0.76
CA LEU A 151 -2.47 -11.46 -0.87
C LEU A 151 -3.12 -12.11 -2.09
N GLN A 152 -2.45 -12.12 -3.25
CA GLN A 152 -2.92 -12.80 -4.46
C GLN A 152 -3.09 -14.31 -4.25
N ASN A 153 -2.24 -14.91 -3.42
CA ASN A 153 -2.34 -16.32 -3.03
C ASN A 153 -3.18 -16.55 -1.76
N ARG A 154 -3.94 -15.55 -1.29
CA ARG A 154 -4.79 -15.60 -0.08
C ARG A 154 -4.02 -15.94 1.20
N LEU A 155 -2.71 -15.70 1.22
CA LEU A 155 -1.83 -15.88 2.39
C LEU A 155 -1.92 -14.67 3.33
N PHE A 156 -3.12 -14.40 3.86
CA PHE A 156 -3.41 -13.18 4.62
C PHE A 156 -2.54 -13.03 5.88
N ASP A 157 -2.37 -14.10 6.66
CA ASP A 157 -1.52 -14.06 7.86
C ASP A 157 -0.05 -13.77 7.55
N ARG A 158 0.45 -14.30 6.43
CA ARG A 158 1.81 -14.04 5.97
C ARG A 158 1.96 -12.59 5.50
N ALA A 159 0.97 -12.05 4.79
CA ALA A 159 0.96 -10.65 4.39
C ALA A 159 0.95 -9.69 5.60
N ILE A 160 0.13 -10.00 6.62
CA ILE A 160 0.13 -9.29 7.91
C ILE A 160 1.53 -9.32 8.54
N ALA A 161 2.16 -10.49 8.62
CA ALA A 161 3.51 -10.62 9.19
C ALA A 161 4.56 -9.82 8.42
N VAL A 162 4.47 -9.76 7.08
CA VAL A 162 5.34 -8.92 6.24
C VAL A 162 5.16 -7.44 6.59
N TYR A 163 3.93 -6.94 6.62
CA TYR A 163 3.67 -5.54 6.97
C TYR A 163 4.14 -5.19 8.39
N LEU A 164 3.88 -6.04 9.38
CA LEU A 164 4.36 -5.83 10.75
C LEU A 164 5.89 -5.82 10.83
N ARG A 165 6.57 -6.71 10.10
CA ARG A 165 8.03 -6.71 9.98
C ARG A 165 8.53 -5.41 9.35
N GLY A 166 7.88 -4.92 8.31
CA GLY A 166 8.26 -3.67 7.65
C GLY A 166 8.03 -2.44 8.52
N ARG A 167 6.96 -2.43 9.31
CA ARG A 167 6.73 -1.41 10.33
C ARG A 167 7.87 -1.38 11.35
N LYS A 168 8.26 -2.55 11.88
CA LYS A 168 9.38 -2.66 12.82
C LYS A 168 10.69 -2.18 12.19
N ALA A 169 10.98 -2.61 10.97
CA ALA A 169 12.22 -2.25 10.26
C ALA A 169 12.29 -0.77 9.85
N SER A 170 11.16 -0.10 9.64
CA SER A 170 11.11 1.34 9.31
C SER A 170 11.04 2.25 10.53
N ASN A 171 10.86 1.70 11.74
CA ASN A 171 10.63 2.43 12.99
C ASN A 171 9.52 3.50 12.89
N LYS A 172 8.48 3.23 12.09
CA LYS A 172 7.36 4.15 11.85
C LYS A 172 6.07 3.51 12.37
N PRO A 173 5.56 3.90 13.55
CA PRO A 173 4.47 3.17 14.24
C PRO A 173 3.16 3.00 13.45
N ALA A 174 2.84 3.92 12.53
CA ALA A 174 1.63 3.84 11.68
C ALA A 174 1.92 3.33 10.27
N GLN A 175 3.14 2.88 9.99
CA GLN A 175 3.49 2.32 8.69
C GLN A 175 2.64 1.06 8.44
N PHE A 176 2.05 0.99 7.25
CA PHE A 176 1.08 -0.03 6.83
C PHE A 176 -0.22 -0.11 7.64
N ALA A 177 -0.57 0.93 8.43
CA ALA A 177 -1.75 0.89 9.28
C ALA A 177 -3.06 0.63 8.50
N LEU A 178 -3.25 1.27 7.35
CA LEU A 178 -4.48 1.06 6.57
C LEU A 178 -4.51 -0.34 5.90
N GLU A 179 -3.38 -0.81 5.39
CA GLU A 179 -3.27 -2.15 4.83
C GLU A 179 -3.53 -3.23 5.89
N LEU A 180 -2.98 -3.06 7.09
CA LEU A 180 -3.21 -3.97 8.21
C LEU A 180 -4.65 -3.89 8.72
N ALA A 181 -5.23 -2.69 8.83
CA ALA A 181 -6.63 -2.52 9.19
C ALA A 181 -7.56 -3.27 8.22
N GLN A 182 -7.33 -3.13 6.91
CA GLN A 182 -8.11 -3.84 5.90
C GLN A 182 -7.98 -5.37 6.01
N LEU A 183 -6.80 -5.88 6.31
CA LEU A 183 -6.59 -7.32 6.49
C LEU A 183 -7.25 -7.85 7.75
N TYR A 184 -7.16 -7.10 8.85
CA TYR A 184 -7.87 -7.45 10.09
C TYR A 184 -9.39 -7.35 9.92
N MET A 185 -9.88 -6.41 9.11
CA MET A 185 -11.29 -6.33 8.72
C MET A 185 -11.74 -7.57 7.95
N PHE A 186 -10.97 -7.98 6.94
CA PHE A 186 -11.25 -9.19 6.18
C PHE A 186 -11.28 -10.45 7.06
N ARG A 187 -10.42 -10.47 8.09
CA ARG A 187 -10.34 -11.54 9.09
C ARG A 187 -11.36 -11.42 10.23
N GLN A 188 -12.21 -10.39 10.21
CA GLN A 188 -13.20 -10.08 11.25
C GLN A 188 -12.59 -9.87 12.65
N THR A 189 -11.28 -9.60 12.72
CA THR A 189 -10.59 -9.26 13.97
C THR A 189 -10.72 -7.75 14.22
N TYR A 190 -11.96 -7.29 14.45
CA TYR A 190 -12.30 -5.87 14.53
C TYR A 190 -11.47 -5.06 15.54
N PRO A 191 -11.16 -5.55 16.75
CA PRO A 191 -10.30 -4.81 17.69
C PRO A 191 -8.91 -4.52 17.10
N ALA A 192 -8.31 -5.48 16.39
CA ALA A 192 -7.02 -5.28 15.74
C ALA A 192 -7.12 -4.28 14.57
N ALA A 193 -8.20 -4.33 13.79
CA ALA A 193 -8.44 -3.35 12.74
C ALA A 193 -8.58 -1.92 13.30
N VAL A 194 -9.30 -1.77 14.41
CA VAL A 194 -9.49 -0.51 15.11
C VAL A 194 -8.19 0.01 15.69
N ASP A 195 -7.35 -0.82 16.33
CA ASP A 195 -6.01 -0.42 16.78
C ASP A 195 -5.18 0.20 15.64
N GLU A 196 -5.26 -0.39 14.45
CA GLU A 196 -4.57 0.12 13.26
C GLU A 196 -5.14 1.45 12.73
N TYR A 197 -6.46 1.59 12.69
CA TYR A 197 -7.09 2.86 12.36
C TYR A 197 -6.70 3.97 13.36
N LEU A 198 -6.59 3.64 14.66
CA LEU A 198 -6.17 4.59 15.71
C LEU A 198 -4.69 4.99 15.57
N ARG A 199 -3.81 4.06 15.20
CA ARG A 199 -2.41 4.37 14.84
C ARG A 199 -2.35 5.36 13.68
N PHE A 200 -3.12 5.11 12.63
CA PHE A 200 -3.21 5.99 11.47
C PHE A 200 -3.73 7.38 11.85
N LEU A 201 -4.84 7.44 12.60
CA LEU A 201 -5.50 8.68 12.99
C LEU A 201 -4.58 9.60 13.79
N ARG A 202 -3.77 9.05 14.71
CA ARG A 202 -2.83 9.86 15.49
C ARG A 202 -1.75 10.55 14.66
N GLN A 203 -1.33 9.94 13.56
CA GLN A 203 -0.37 10.55 12.63
C GLN A 203 -1.06 11.53 11.69
N LYS A 204 -2.37 11.35 11.43
CA LYS A 204 -3.16 12.19 10.53
C LYS A 204 -4.49 12.58 11.19
N PRO A 205 -4.49 13.48 12.19
CA PRO A 205 -5.70 13.83 12.93
C PRO A 205 -6.85 14.39 12.06
N TYR A 206 -6.50 15.02 10.93
CA TYR A 206 -7.44 15.52 9.93
C TYR A 206 -8.24 14.41 9.22
N GLN A 207 -7.84 13.14 9.37
CA GLN A 207 -8.54 11.97 8.82
C GLN A 207 -9.60 11.40 9.78
N LEU A 208 -9.99 12.14 10.83
CA LEU A 208 -11.02 11.72 11.80
C LEU A 208 -12.30 11.24 11.13
N PHE A 209 -12.81 12.00 10.14
CA PHE A 209 -14.04 11.64 9.43
C PHE A 209 -13.93 10.29 8.72
N PHE A 210 -12.83 10.06 8.00
CA PHE A 210 -12.57 8.78 7.34
C PHE A 210 -12.55 7.63 8.35
N VAL A 211 -11.79 7.76 9.44
CA VAL A 211 -11.66 6.70 10.45
C VAL A 211 -12.99 6.44 11.17
N ARG A 212 -13.73 7.49 11.54
CA ARG A 212 -15.07 7.35 12.14
C ARG A 212 -16.00 6.57 11.22
N ASN A 213 -16.01 6.86 9.92
CA ASN A 213 -16.87 6.15 8.96
C ASN A 213 -16.48 4.68 8.78
N GLN A 214 -15.18 4.34 8.84
CA GLN A 214 -14.76 2.93 8.80
C GLN A 214 -15.24 2.18 10.05
N ILE A 215 -15.10 2.79 11.23
CA ILE A 215 -15.49 2.18 12.50
C ILE A 215 -17.02 2.08 12.66
N ALA A 216 -17.78 3.08 12.18
CA ALA A 216 -19.23 3.09 12.25
C ALA A 216 -19.90 2.00 11.38
N ARG A 217 -19.20 1.52 10.35
CA ARG A 217 -19.70 0.46 9.45
C ARG A 217 -19.33 -0.95 9.90
N LEU A 218 -18.68 -1.09 11.04
CA LEU A 218 -18.29 -2.40 11.56
C LEU A 218 -19.56 -3.20 11.92
N PRO A 219 -19.69 -4.46 11.47
CA PRO A 219 -20.81 -5.32 11.85
C PRO A 219 -20.58 -5.88 13.26
N LEU A 220 -20.69 -5.01 14.27
CA LEU A 220 -20.49 -5.37 15.67
C LEU A 220 -21.72 -6.07 16.24
N ASN A 221 -21.49 -7.07 17.08
CA ASN A 221 -22.51 -7.79 17.85
C ASN A 221 -22.20 -7.66 19.34
N GLU A 222 -23.00 -8.30 20.20
CA GLU A 222 -22.87 -8.26 21.66
C GLU A 222 -21.47 -8.66 22.16
N ASN A 223 -20.76 -9.53 21.43
CA ASN A 223 -19.41 -9.96 21.80
C ASN A 223 -18.32 -9.03 21.27
N SER A 224 -18.46 -8.53 20.03
CA SER A 224 -17.41 -7.74 19.38
C SER A 224 -17.48 -6.25 19.71
N TYR A 225 -18.65 -5.72 20.07
CA TYR A 225 -18.81 -4.32 20.48
C TYR A 225 -17.96 -3.98 21.71
N PRO A 226 -18.06 -4.70 22.86
CA PRO A 226 -17.24 -4.39 24.03
C PRO A 226 -15.73 -4.53 23.78
N ALA A 227 -15.33 -5.45 22.89
CA ALA A 227 -13.93 -5.63 22.53
C ALA A 227 -13.37 -4.45 21.74
N VAL A 228 -14.14 -3.91 20.77
CA VAL A 228 -13.77 -2.71 20.02
C VAL A 228 -13.79 -1.48 20.92
N GLU A 229 -14.83 -1.31 21.74
CA GLU A 229 -14.92 -0.21 22.70
C GLU A 229 -13.70 -0.18 23.64
N LYS A 230 -13.34 -1.34 24.21
CA LYS A 230 -12.17 -1.49 25.08
C LYS A 230 -10.89 -1.03 24.40
N GLU A 231 -10.72 -1.35 23.11
CA GLU A 231 -9.54 -0.92 22.35
C GLU A 231 -9.52 0.60 22.16
N ILE A 232 -10.63 1.23 21.73
CA ILE A 232 -10.70 2.69 21.58
C ILE A 232 -10.44 3.39 22.93
N ARG A 233 -11.05 2.91 24.01
CA ARG A 233 -10.86 3.46 25.37
C ARG A 233 -9.42 3.33 25.85
N LYS A 234 -8.72 2.24 25.52
CA LYS A 234 -7.29 2.09 25.81
C LYS A 234 -6.45 3.19 25.16
N TRP A 235 -6.75 3.56 23.91
CA TRP A 235 -6.09 4.69 23.24
C TRP A 235 -6.41 6.04 23.89
N VAL A 236 -7.67 6.30 24.22
CA VAL A 236 -8.08 7.53 24.94
C VAL A 236 -7.41 7.62 26.32
N LYS A 237 -7.34 6.51 27.07
CA LYS A 237 -6.65 6.45 28.37
C LYS A 237 -5.15 6.71 28.23
N LYS A 238 -4.51 6.14 27.21
CA LYS A 238 -3.08 6.34 26.94
C LYS A 238 -2.77 7.77 26.53
N TYR A 239 -3.70 8.46 25.88
CA TYR A 239 -3.52 9.81 25.38
C TYR A 239 -4.69 10.72 25.80
N PRO A 240 -4.80 11.03 27.11
CA PRO A 240 -6.00 11.65 27.68
C PRO A 240 -6.27 13.09 27.21
N LYS A 241 -5.26 13.74 26.64
CA LYS A 241 -5.33 15.10 26.06
C LYS A 241 -5.55 15.08 24.53
N ASP A 242 -5.60 13.91 23.90
CA ASP A 242 -5.80 13.79 22.46
C ASP A 242 -7.29 14.02 22.13
N TYR A 243 -7.55 15.24 21.66
CA TYR A 243 -8.88 15.71 21.29
C TYR A 243 -9.54 14.84 20.22
N THR A 244 -8.77 14.41 19.23
CA THR A 244 -9.23 13.63 18.08
C THR A 244 -9.66 12.23 18.50
N LEU A 245 -8.92 11.58 19.40
CA LEU A 245 -9.28 10.25 19.92
C LEU A 245 -10.55 10.27 20.76
N ARG A 246 -10.76 11.30 21.59
CA ARG A 246 -12.01 11.44 22.35
C ARG A 246 -13.22 11.71 21.44
N LYS A 247 -13.07 12.57 20.43
CA LYS A 247 -14.13 12.76 19.41
C LYS A 247 -14.45 11.48 18.66
N LEU A 248 -13.45 10.65 18.37
CA LEU A 248 -13.69 9.36 17.75
C LEU A 248 -14.47 8.42 18.67
N LEU A 249 -14.15 8.37 19.96
CA LEU A 249 -14.89 7.55 20.94
C LEU A 249 -16.34 8.01 21.09
N ALA A 250 -16.58 9.33 21.18
CA ALA A 250 -17.94 9.88 21.17
C ALA A 250 -18.69 9.50 19.88
N GLY A 251 -18.02 9.63 18.73
CA GLY A 251 -18.57 9.25 17.44
C GLY A 251 -18.88 7.75 17.32
N PHE A 252 -18.05 6.89 17.91
CA PHE A 252 -18.29 5.45 18.03
C PHE A 252 -19.55 5.18 18.84
N TYR A 253 -19.67 5.76 20.05
CA TYR A 253 -20.86 5.59 20.86
C TYR A 253 -22.14 6.03 20.14
N GLN A 254 -22.11 7.20 19.47
CA GLN A 254 -23.25 7.69 18.68
C GLN A 254 -23.62 6.72 17.55
N SER A 255 -22.64 6.23 16.79
CA SER A 255 -22.90 5.31 15.66
C SER A 255 -23.52 3.98 16.07
N PHE A 256 -23.43 3.59 17.33
CA PHE A 256 -24.01 2.36 17.87
C PHE A 256 -25.11 2.64 18.91
N GLY A 257 -25.73 3.83 18.87
CA GLY A 257 -26.91 4.19 19.67
C GLY A 257 -26.66 4.44 21.16
N ASN A 258 -25.40 4.47 21.61
CA ASN A 258 -25.05 4.74 23.00
C ASN A 258 -24.89 6.26 23.25
N TYR A 259 -25.97 7.00 23.06
CA TYR A 259 -25.94 8.47 23.04
C TYR A 259 -25.55 9.10 24.39
N GLU A 260 -25.88 8.45 25.52
CA GLU A 260 -25.46 8.92 26.84
C GLU A 260 -23.94 8.86 27.01
N SER A 261 -23.31 7.76 26.59
CA SER A 261 -21.84 7.65 26.63
C SER A 261 -21.19 8.61 25.64
N ALA A 262 -21.79 8.83 24.48
CA ALA A 262 -21.33 9.83 23.51
C ALA A 262 -21.34 11.24 24.11
N LEU A 263 -22.44 11.64 24.76
CA LEU A 263 -22.57 12.92 25.44
C LEU A 263 -21.50 13.07 26.54
N ASN A 264 -21.30 12.04 27.37
CA ASN A 264 -20.29 12.07 28.42
C ASN A 264 -18.87 12.29 27.87
N GLU A 265 -18.50 11.65 26.77
CA GLU A 265 -17.19 11.87 26.14
C GLU A 265 -17.05 13.27 25.54
N ILE A 266 -18.13 13.85 24.99
CA ILE A 266 -18.14 15.23 24.50
C ILE A 266 -17.98 16.23 25.65
N LEU A 267 -18.70 16.02 26.75
CA LEU A 267 -18.58 16.86 27.96
C LEU A 267 -17.20 16.72 28.62
N ALA A 268 -16.53 15.56 28.44
CA ALA A 268 -15.17 15.32 28.90
C ALA A 268 -14.08 15.91 27.99
N LEU A 269 -14.43 16.38 26.78
CA LEU A 269 -13.50 17.13 25.94
C LEU A 269 -13.05 18.37 26.70
N LYS A 270 -11.74 18.60 26.82
CA LYS A 270 -11.24 19.85 27.38
C LYS A 270 -11.08 20.84 26.24
N GLY A 271 -11.90 21.89 26.22
CA GLY A 271 -11.80 22.95 25.22
C GLY A 271 -10.49 23.75 25.36
N SER A 272 -9.90 24.16 24.24
CA SER A 272 -8.81 25.15 24.20
C SER A 272 -9.27 26.57 24.54
N SER A 273 -10.59 26.80 24.54
CA SER A 273 -11.21 28.09 24.77
C SER A 273 -11.60 28.27 26.24
N ALA A 274 -10.60 28.29 27.12
CA ALA A 274 -10.75 28.96 28.41
C ALA A 274 -10.76 30.48 28.14
N ARG A 275 -11.87 31.01 27.61
CA ARG A 275 -12.15 32.46 27.73
C ARG A 275 -12.17 32.78 29.22
N LYS A 276 -11.51 33.87 29.63
CA LYS A 276 -11.57 34.41 31.00
C LYS A 276 -13.03 34.41 31.47
N GLY A 277 -13.34 33.62 32.51
CA GLY A 277 -14.68 33.46 33.07
C GLY A 277 -15.30 32.06 32.92
N VAL A 278 -14.87 31.25 31.94
CA VAL A 278 -15.39 29.88 31.75
C VAL A 278 -14.56 28.90 32.60
N LYS A 279 -15.05 28.59 33.80
CA LYS A 279 -14.29 27.92 34.87
C LYS A 279 -13.92 26.45 34.62
N LYS A 280 -14.53 25.75 33.66
CA LYS A 280 -14.27 24.35 33.24
C LYS A 280 -15.21 24.09 32.05
N GLY A 281 -14.73 23.74 30.84
CA GLY A 281 -15.65 23.66 29.71
C GLY A 281 -15.23 22.75 28.56
N PHE A 282 -16.21 22.00 28.06
CA PHE A 282 -16.19 21.31 26.77
C PHE A 282 -16.33 22.31 25.61
N PRO A 283 -15.92 21.96 24.38
CA PRO A 283 -16.10 22.83 23.23
C PRO A 283 -17.59 23.01 22.91
N ALA A 284 -18.08 24.26 23.02
CA ALA A 284 -19.48 24.62 22.74
C ALA A 284 -19.93 24.17 21.35
N ALA A 285 -19.07 24.29 20.33
CA ALA A 285 -19.37 23.90 18.96
C ALA A 285 -19.63 22.40 18.82
N ASP A 286 -18.82 21.55 19.47
CA ASP A 286 -18.99 20.10 19.40
C ASP A 286 -20.23 19.63 20.15
N LEU A 287 -20.53 20.22 21.32
CA LEU A 287 -21.77 19.91 22.04
C LEU A 287 -23.01 20.39 21.28
N TYR A 288 -22.95 21.58 20.68
CA TYR A 288 -24.03 22.10 19.83
C TYR A 288 -24.28 21.19 18.62
N GLN A 289 -23.21 20.77 17.93
CA GLN A 289 -23.34 19.86 16.79
C GLN A 289 -23.92 18.51 17.21
N PHE A 290 -23.48 17.95 18.34
CA PHE A 290 -24.04 16.72 18.87
C PHE A 290 -25.53 16.83 19.24
N ALA A 291 -25.94 17.95 19.84
CA ALA A 291 -27.33 18.20 20.16
C ALA A 291 -28.19 18.27 18.89
N LEU A 292 -27.68 18.89 17.81
CA LEU A 292 -28.36 18.92 16.51
C LEU A 292 -28.42 17.54 15.84
N ASP A 293 -27.33 16.78 15.89
CA ASP A 293 -27.28 15.45 15.28
C ASP A 293 -28.25 14.49 15.99
N THR A 294 -28.25 14.46 17.32
CA THR A 294 -29.19 13.64 18.11
C THR A 294 -30.65 14.09 17.93
N TYR A 295 -30.91 15.39 17.75
CA TYR A 295 -32.24 15.87 17.38
C TYR A 295 -32.71 15.29 16.03
N ARG A 296 -31.84 15.30 15.02
CA ARG A 296 -32.12 14.76 13.67
C ARG A 296 -32.31 13.24 13.70
N GLU A 297 -31.58 12.56 14.58
CA GLU A 297 -31.71 11.13 14.86
C GLU A 297 -32.95 10.79 15.71
N LYS A 298 -33.76 11.80 16.10
CA LYS A 298 -34.98 11.70 16.93
C LYS A 298 -34.73 11.31 18.39
N GLU A 299 -33.50 11.44 18.86
CA GLU A 299 -33.10 11.24 20.25
C GLU A 299 -33.32 12.51 21.09
N TYR A 300 -34.58 12.95 21.14
CA TYR A 300 -34.94 14.27 21.68
C TYR A 300 -34.53 14.46 23.14
N LYS A 301 -34.62 13.41 23.98
CA LYS A 301 -34.20 13.50 25.39
C LYS A 301 -32.70 13.80 25.53
N ILE A 302 -31.88 13.18 24.69
CA ILE A 302 -30.43 13.39 24.70
C ILE A 302 -30.09 14.76 24.11
N SER A 303 -30.77 15.13 23.02
CA SER A 303 -30.62 16.45 22.40
C SER A 303 -30.95 17.57 23.37
N GLU A 304 -32.09 17.48 24.06
CA GLU A 304 -32.52 18.43 25.09
C GLU A 304 -31.49 18.54 26.21
N LYS A 305 -31.01 17.40 26.73
CA LYS A 305 -29.97 17.35 27.76
C LYS A 305 -28.68 18.04 27.29
N ALA A 306 -28.27 17.82 26.04
CA ALA A 306 -27.10 18.45 25.45
C ALA A 306 -27.27 19.96 25.27
N PHE A 307 -28.43 20.42 24.78
CA PHE A 307 -28.75 21.85 24.67
C PHE A 307 -28.82 22.56 26.02
N ARG A 308 -29.43 21.96 27.04
CA ARG A 308 -29.43 22.51 28.40
C ARG A 308 -28.01 22.63 28.95
N LYS A 309 -27.18 21.59 28.82
CA LYS A 309 -25.76 21.62 29.22
C LYS A 309 -24.96 22.69 28.48
N LEU A 310 -25.27 22.93 27.21
CA LEU A 310 -24.66 23.98 26.41
C LEU A 310 -24.98 25.38 26.98
N LEU A 311 -26.25 25.67 27.27
CA LEU A 311 -26.67 26.96 27.83
C LEU A 311 -26.19 27.17 29.27
N GLU A 312 -26.14 26.11 30.09
CA GLU A 312 -25.55 26.16 31.44
C GLU A 312 -24.06 26.55 31.39
N GLY A 313 -23.29 25.96 30.46
CA GLY A 313 -21.86 26.23 30.32
C GLY A 313 -21.53 27.51 29.55
N PHE A 314 -22.43 27.93 28.65
CA PHE A 314 -22.25 29.08 27.74
C PHE A 314 -23.55 29.91 27.64
N PRO A 315 -23.88 30.71 28.68
CA PRO A 315 -25.13 31.50 28.70
C PRO A 315 -25.29 32.51 27.55
N ASP A 316 -24.15 32.96 27.00
CA ASP A 316 -24.04 33.91 25.87
C ASP A 316 -23.66 33.20 24.56
N PHE A 317 -24.03 31.93 24.39
CA PHE A 317 -23.77 31.19 23.16
C PHE A 317 -24.41 31.91 21.96
N SER A 318 -23.65 32.10 20.88
CA SER A 318 -24.07 32.95 19.76
C SER A 318 -25.34 32.49 19.03
N GLN A 319 -25.73 31.22 19.20
CA GLN A 319 -26.95 30.64 18.61
C GLN A 319 -28.01 30.34 19.68
N LYS A 320 -28.00 31.06 20.81
CA LYS A 320 -28.93 30.85 21.94
C LYS A 320 -30.39 30.77 21.51
N ASP A 321 -30.86 31.70 20.68
CA ASP A 321 -32.27 31.72 20.24
C ASP A 321 -32.65 30.44 19.48
N ARG A 322 -31.75 29.93 18.65
CA ARG A 322 -31.95 28.64 17.97
C ARG A 322 -31.97 27.48 18.96
N VAL A 323 -31.11 27.50 19.96
CA VAL A 323 -31.09 26.47 21.02
C VAL A 323 -32.41 26.49 21.80
N THR A 324 -32.91 27.66 22.17
CA THR A 324 -34.20 27.83 22.85
C THR A 324 -35.36 27.31 22.00
N TYR A 325 -35.33 27.54 20.69
CA TYR A 325 -36.32 26.97 19.76
C TYR A 325 -36.36 25.44 19.78
N TYR A 326 -35.21 24.76 19.87
CA TYR A 326 -35.16 23.29 19.98
C TYR A 326 -35.57 22.75 21.37
N LEU A 327 -35.64 23.62 22.38
CA LEU A 327 -36.05 23.27 23.75
C LEU A 327 -37.54 23.55 24.03
N ALA A 328 -38.20 24.32 23.17
CA ALA A 328 -39.63 24.62 23.21
C ALA A 328 -40.40 23.52 22.45
#